data_AF-A0A5K1C2Z6-F1
#
_entry.id   AF-A0A5K1C2Z6-F1
#
_cell.length_a   1.000
_cell.length_b   1.000
_cell.length_c   1.000
_cell.angle_alpha   90.00
_cell.angle_beta   90.00
_cell.angle_gamma   90.00
#
_symmetry.space_group_name_H-M   'P 1'
#
loop_
_entity.id
_entity.type
_entity.pdbx_description
1 polymer ?
#
loop_
_entity_poly.entity_id
_entity_poly.type
_entity_poly.pdbx_seq_one_letter_code
_entity_poly.pdbx_strand_id
1 'polypeptide(L)' 'EVISEEYTLEYGTDRMEMHVGAVHAGERAIVIDDLIATGGTLCAAIKLL' A
#
# COMPACT_ATOMS: atom_id res chain seq x y z
N GLU A 1 -8.88 -13.36 3.98
CA GLU A 1 -9.18 -12.09 4.69
C GLU A 1 -8.19 -11.05 4.20
N VAL A 2 -8.61 -9.79 4.09
CA VAL A 2 -7.78 -8.68 3.57
C VAL A 2 -7.81 -7.49 4.52
N ILE A 3 -6.69 -6.79 4.59
CA ILE A 3 -6.61 -5.42 5.14
C ILE A 3 -6.54 -4.43 3.99
N SER A 4 -6.98 -3.19 4.20
CA SER A 4 -7.06 -2.20 3.14
C SER A 4 -6.75 -0.79 3.59
N GLU A 5 -6.09 -0.02 2.72
CA GLU A 5 -5.75 1.39 2.94
C GLU A 5 -6.25 2.23 1.77
N GLU A 6 -6.96 3.32 2.07
CA GLU A 6 -7.38 4.32 1.07
C GLU A 6 -6.28 5.35 0.82
N TYR A 7 -6.20 5.83 -0.41
CA TYR A 7 -5.31 6.92 -0.82
C TYR A 7 -6.01 7.88 -1.78
N THR A 8 -5.52 9.11 -1.82
CA THR A 8 -6.12 10.21 -2.59
C THR A 8 -5.61 10.23 -4.03
N LEU A 9 -6.54 10.45 -4.96
CA LEU A 9 -6.30 10.76 -6.37
C LEU A 9 -6.55 12.25 -6.62
N GLU A 10 -6.32 12.72 -7.85
CA GLU A 10 -6.61 14.11 -8.23
C GLU A 10 -8.09 14.46 -8.00
N TYR A 11 -9.00 13.53 -8.29
CA TYR A 11 -10.45 13.71 -8.16
C TYR A 11 -11.11 12.52 -7.45
N GLY A 12 -10.63 12.17 -6.26
CA GLY A 12 -11.30 11.18 -5.41
C GLY A 12 -10.33 10.37 -4.56
N THR A 13 -10.77 9.17 -4.22
CA THR A 13 -9.97 8.18 -3.50
C THR A 13 -10.02 6.85 -4.23
N ASP A 14 -8.98 6.05 -3.99
CA ASP A 14 -8.94 4.65 -4.37
C ASP A 14 -8.39 3.84 -3.20
N ARG A 15 -8.44 2.50 -3.27
CA ARG A 15 -8.12 1.60 -2.15
C ARG A 15 -7.18 0.50 -2.57
N MET A 16 -6.14 0.27 -1.76
CA MET A 16 -5.20 -0.85 -1.91
C MET A 16 -5.51 -1.91 -0.86
N GLU A 17 -5.46 -3.19 -1.24
CA GLU A 17 -5.71 -4.32 -0.35
C GLU A 17 -4.50 -5.25 -0.29
N MET A 18 -4.26 -5.84 0.88
CA MET A 18 -3.26 -6.88 1.09
C MET A 18 -3.87 -8.05 1.86
N HIS A 19 -3.47 -9.29 1.52
CA HIS A 19 -3.87 -10.48 2.27
C HIS A 19 -3.37 -10.40 3.72
N VAL A 20 -4.24 -10.75 4.68
CA VAL A 20 -3.84 -10.87 6.09
C VAL A 20 -2.73 -11.91 6.23
N GLY A 21 -1.63 -11.52 6.85
CA GLY A 21 -0.46 -12.39 7.04
C GLY A 21 0.43 -12.54 5.80
N ALA A 22 0.28 -11.69 4.78
CA ALA A 22 1.23 -11.65 3.66
C ALA A 22 2.65 -11.23 4.10
N VAL A 23 2.74 -10.42 5.16
CA VAL A 23 3.98 -10.02 5.83
C VAL A 23 3.76 -10.09 7.34
N HIS A 24 4.76 -10.58 8.07
CA HIS A 24 4.73 -10.73 9.52
C HIS A 24 5.66 -9.76 10.23
N ALA A 25 5.37 -9.47 11.50
CA ALA A 25 6.20 -8.60 12.31
C ALA A 25 7.66 -9.10 12.39
N GLY A 26 8.60 -8.21 12.06
CA GLY A 26 10.03 -8.52 12.03
C GLY A 26 10.56 -8.99 10.67
N GLU A 27 9.67 -9.28 9.70
CA GLU A 27 10.08 -9.52 8.33
C GLU A 27 10.50 -8.22 7.64
N ARG A 28 11.40 -8.33 6.67
CA ARG A 28 11.84 -7.20 5.86
C ARG A 28 11.15 -7.26 4.51
N ALA A 29 10.25 -6.32 4.26
CA ALA A 29 9.61 -6.13 2.98
C ALA A 29 10.27 -4.97 2.20
N ILE A 30 10.22 -5.05 0.87
CA ILE A 30 10.59 -3.97 -0.03
C ILE A 30 9.39 -3.67 -0.93
N VAL A 31 8.98 -2.39 -0.97
CA VAL A 31 7.98 -1.93 -1.94
C VAL A 31 8.73 -1.46 -3.18
N ILE A 32 8.37 -2.01 -4.33
CA ILE A 32 8.97 -1.68 -5.63
C ILE A 32 7.85 -1.17 -6.51
N ASP A 33 8.10 -0.03 -7.16
CA ASP A 33 7.20 0.59 -8.13
C ASP A 33 8.02 0.95 -9.38
N ASP A 34 7.39 0.99 -10.54
CA ASP A 34 8.09 1.34 -11.77
C ASP A 34 8.38 2.85 -11.86
N LEU A 35 7.42 3.67 -11.43
CA LEU A 35 7.52 5.12 -11.40
C LEU A 35 6.70 5.71 -10.26
N ILE A 36 7.38 6.45 -9.37
CA ILE A 36 6.70 7.21 -8.33
C ILE A 36 6.28 8.58 -8.88
N ALA A 37 4.97 8.83 -8.94
CA ALA A 37 4.40 10.14 -9.27
C ALA A 37 4.07 10.95 -7.99
N THR A 38 2.82 10.93 -7.53
CA THR A 38 2.39 11.62 -6.30
C THR A 38 2.78 10.88 -5.02
N GLY A 39 3.12 9.58 -5.14
CA GLY A 39 3.45 8.71 -4.01
C GLY A 39 2.23 8.19 -3.24
N GLY A 40 1.00 8.46 -3.68
CA GLY A 40 -0.21 7.99 -2.99
C GLY A 40 -0.28 6.46 -2.82
N THR A 41 0.01 5.74 -3.90
CA THR A 41 0.08 4.26 -3.93
C THR A 41 1.19 3.73 -3.02
N LEU A 42 2.39 4.30 -3.11
CA LEU A 42 3.54 3.93 -2.28
C LEU A 42 3.26 4.13 -0.78
N CYS A 43 2.63 5.24 -0.40
CA CYS A 43 2.24 5.50 0.98
C CYS A 43 1.20 4.50 1.50
N ALA A 44 0.21 4.14 0.68
CA ALA A 44 -0.77 3.10 1.04
C ALA A 44 -0.09 1.74 1.24
N ALA A 45 0.81 1.36 0.32
CA ALA A 45 1.59 0.12 0.45
C ALA A 45 2.43 0.09 1.74
N ILE A 46 3.08 1.19 2.11
CA ILE A 46 3.88 1.27 3.35
C ILE A 46 3.00 1.14 4.61
N LYS A 47 1.77 1.66 4.61
CA LYS A 47 0.86 1.54 5.76
C LYS A 47 0.28 0.14 5.93
N LEU A 48 0.20 -0.62 4.83
CA LEU A 48 -0.24 -2.02 4.86
C LEU A 48 0.83 -2.97 5.42
N LEU A 49 2.12 -2.60 5.32
CA LEU A 49 3.26 -3.34 5.87
C LEU A 49 3.44 -3.10 7.37
#